data_AF-A0A8H4PZB3-F1
#
_entry.id   AF-A0A8H4PZB3-F1
#
_cell.length_a   1.000
_cell.length_b   1.000
_cell.length_c   1.000
_cell.angle_alpha   90.00
_cell.angle_beta   90.00
_cell.angle_gamma   90.00
#
_symmetry.space_group_name_H-M   'P 1'
#
loop_
_entity.id
_entity.type
_entity.pdbx_description
1 polymer ?
#
loop_
_entity_poly.entity_id
_entity_poly.type
_entity_poly.pdbx_seq_one_letter_code
_entity_poly.pdbx_strand_id
1 'polypeptide(L)'
;MARLPETTPAPTNPLVPAMSPAAGRGLPESSIQDARSGRPSKDRRRRRLPRLLRPKLRLELRDLAHPGTRVFLDAVDPIACVTDGIANVARLLYDTTVVDSNESCSEDEDCSEDEDDHQIMDTLLLPPPTRSVTLILRDMDGIAYTTNSDLDADHKEVHLSLSYLANMAPSGAAAEVAGVVTHELVHCFQHNGIGTCPSGLVEGVADWVRLRCGLAPPHWKREPSHDDCGWDAGYETTAYFLDHLAGSFGRDFVPRLNEKLRLCSSSGPSMGSPSEPKAMMEPKAMRKRRLGKSARPCPRPLTVTFRTE
;
A
#
# COMPACT_ATOMS: atom_id res chain seq x y z
N MET A 1 -28.00 11.68 -4.82
CA MET A 1 -26.80 12.05 -4.07
C MET A 1 -26.03 10.77 -3.81
N ALA A 2 -24.87 10.59 -4.44
CA ALA A 2 -24.04 9.39 -4.30
C ALA A 2 -23.50 9.30 -2.86
N ARG A 3 -23.58 8.13 -2.24
CA ARG A 3 -22.94 7.86 -0.94
C ARG A 3 -21.42 7.81 -1.16
N LEU A 4 -20.69 8.55 -0.34
CA LEU A 4 -19.22 8.52 -0.29
C LEU A 4 -18.74 7.12 0.15
N PRO A 5 -17.59 6.64 -0.35
CA PRO A 5 -17.01 5.36 0.07
C PRO A 5 -16.64 5.36 1.57
N GLU A 6 -16.56 4.16 2.16
CA GLU A 6 -16.18 3.98 3.56
C GLU A 6 -14.81 4.62 3.84
N THR A 7 -14.75 5.40 4.92
CA THR A 7 -13.57 6.15 5.33
C THR A 7 -12.68 5.29 6.24
N THR A 8 -11.37 5.41 6.08
CA THR A 8 -10.39 4.78 6.97
C THR A 8 -10.59 5.28 8.41
N PRO A 9 -10.90 4.40 9.38
CA PRO A 9 -11.12 4.80 10.77
C PRO A 9 -9.79 5.20 11.43
N ALA A 10 -9.81 6.32 12.17
CA ALA A 10 -8.65 6.82 12.89
C ALA A 10 -8.38 5.99 14.17
N PRO A 11 -7.13 5.62 14.48
CA PRO A 11 -6.78 5.09 15.79
C PRO A 11 -6.82 6.20 16.85
N THR A 12 -7.32 5.87 18.04
CA THR A 12 -7.38 6.75 19.21
C THR A 12 -5.99 6.97 19.81
N ASN A 13 -5.47 8.19 19.74
CA ASN A 13 -4.17 8.55 20.30
C ASN A 13 -4.32 8.99 21.78
N PRO A 14 -3.62 8.36 22.75
CA PRO A 14 -3.55 8.89 24.10
C PRO A 14 -2.51 10.01 24.22
N LEU A 15 -2.91 11.05 24.94
CA LEU A 15 -2.13 12.25 25.28
C LEU A 15 -0.77 11.89 25.91
N VAL A 16 0.35 12.35 25.34
CA VAL A 16 1.69 12.27 25.96
C VAL A 16 2.15 13.65 26.46
N PRO A 17 2.69 13.79 27.69
CA PRO A 17 3.18 15.07 28.20
C PRO A 17 4.55 15.44 27.64
N ALA A 18 4.77 16.75 27.47
CA ALA A 18 6.00 17.37 26.99
C ALA A 18 7.18 17.26 28.00
N MET A 19 8.39 17.04 27.48
CA MET A 19 9.65 17.21 28.22
C MET A 19 10.59 18.17 27.47
N SER A 20 11.16 19.13 28.21
CA SER A 20 12.09 20.17 27.74
C SER A 20 13.51 19.64 27.44
N PRO A 21 14.33 20.34 26.62
CA PRO A 21 15.63 19.83 26.19
C PRO A 21 16.77 20.27 27.12
N ALA A 22 17.75 19.38 27.29
CA ALA A 22 19.04 19.67 27.91
C ALA A 22 20.13 19.88 26.84
N ALA A 23 20.92 20.94 27.00
CA ALA A 23 22.02 21.34 26.13
C ALA A 23 23.30 20.51 26.35
N GLY A 24 24.09 20.32 25.30
CA GLY A 24 25.44 19.74 25.42
C GLY A 24 26.24 19.65 24.11
N ARG A 25 27.14 20.63 23.93
CA ARG A 25 28.42 20.71 23.16
C ARG A 25 28.98 19.35 22.66
N GLY A 26 29.70 19.20 21.55
CA GLY A 26 30.34 20.10 20.58
C GLY A 26 31.07 19.24 19.52
N LEU A 27 31.32 19.80 18.34
CA LEU A 27 32.09 19.18 17.24
C LEU A 27 33.60 19.42 17.41
N PRO A 28 34.42 18.57 16.79
CA PRO A 28 35.54 19.12 16.02
C PRO A 28 35.57 18.59 14.59
N GLU A 29 36.00 19.52 13.75
CA GLU A 29 36.28 19.48 12.32
C GLU A 29 37.63 18.79 12.06
N SER A 30 37.70 17.93 11.03
CA SER A 30 38.99 17.63 10.38
C SER A 30 38.79 17.29 8.91
N SER A 31 39.48 18.08 8.08
CA SER A 31 39.61 17.96 6.64
C SER A 31 40.71 16.96 6.28
N ILE A 32 40.54 16.10 5.26
CA ILE A 32 41.61 15.64 4.35
C ILE A 32 41.01 15.39 2.95
N GLN A 33 41.85 15.71 1.97
CA GLN A 33 41.66 15.99 0.54
C GLN A 33 41.51 14.76 -0.38
N ASP A 34 40.94 15.05 -1.55
CA ASP A 34 41.15 14.50 -2.91
C ASP A 34 42.06 13.26 -3.09
N ALA A 35 41.48 12.24 -3.73
CA ALA A 35 42.21 11.34 -4.62
C ALA A 35 41.36 11.01 -5.85
N ARG A 36 41.99 11.21 -7.02
CA ARG A 36 41.41 11.17 -8.36
C ARG A 36 41.10 9.75 -8.85
N SER A 37 40.16 9.73 -9.81
CA SER A 37 40.06 8.83 -10.97
C SER A 37 39.79 7.34 -10.71
N GLY A 38 38.50 7.00 -10.61
CA GLY A 38 37.96 5.72 -11.06
C GLY A 38 36.96 5.97 -12.18
N ARG A 39 37.19 5.39 -13.37
CA ARG A 39 36.20 5.36 -14.46
C ARG A 39 34.87 4.78 -13.93
N PRO A 40 33.69 5.37 -14.22
CA PRO A 40 32.45 4.66 -13.97
C PRO A 40 32.34 3.55 -15.01
N SER A 41 32.53 2.31 -14.54
CA SER A 41 32.30 1.10 -15.30
C SER A 41 30.83 1.04 -15.71
N LYS A 42 30.64 0.74 -17.00
CA LYS A 42 29.42 0.38 -17.73
C LYS A 42 28.14 0.39 -16.91
N ASP A 43 27.34 1.43 -17.18
CA ASP A 43 25.88 1.52 -17.12
C ASP A 43 25.20 0.13 -17.04
N ARG A 44 25.05 -0.40 -15.80
CA ARG A 44 24.15 -1.52 -15.53
C ARG A 44 22.76 -1.01 -15.89
N ARG A 45 22.27 -1.46 -17.05
CA ARG A 45 20.91 -1.28 -17.58
C ARG A 45 20.00 -0.64 -16.53
N ARG A 46 19.80 0.68 -16.61
CA ARG A 46 18.75 1.37 -15.86
C ARG A 46 17.42 0.70 -16.23
N ARG A 47 17.03 -0.33 -15.47
CA ARG A 47 15.79 -1.11 -15.66
C ARG A 47 14.66 -0.08 -15.65
N ARG A 48 14.03 0.11 -16.81
CA ARG A 48 12.94 1.06 -16.94
C ARG A 48 11.76 0.44 -16.21
N LEU A 49 11.28 1.12 -15.17
CA LEU A 49 9.95 0.86 -14.61
C LEU A 49 8.96 0.62 -15.75
N PRO A 50 8.11 -0.42 -15.69
CA PRO A 50 7.07 -0.63 -16.67
C PRO A 50 6.34 0.68 -16.92
N ARG A 51 6.09 1.03 -18.19
CA ARG A 51 5.48 2.32 -18.56
C ARG A 51 4.16 2.59 -17.81
N LEU A 52 3.53 1.55 -17.28
CA LEU A 52 2.30 1.54 -16.49
C LEU A 52 2.41 2.21 -15.11
N LEU A 53 3.60 2.41 -14.54
CA LEU A 53 3.80 3.12 -13.25
C LEU A 53 4.27 4.57 -13.44
N ARG A 54 3.81 5.20 -14.52
CA ARG A 54 4.07 6.61 -14.82
C ARG A 54 2.77 7.37 -15.10
N PRO A 55 1.80 7.35 -14.15
CA PRO A 55 0.57 8.10 -14.32
C PRO A 55 0.83 9.60 -14.42
N LYS A 56 -0.10 10.33 -15.03
CA LYS A 56 -0.17 11.79 -14.88
C LYS A 56 -0.51 12.13 -13.43
N LEU A 57 0.31 12.96 -12.78
CA LEU A 57 0.09 13.39 -11.40
C LEU A 57 -0.61 14.75 -11.36
N ARG A 58 -1.51 14.94 -10.40
CA ARG A 58 -2.20 16.20 -10.12
C ARG A 58 -2.28 16.43 -8.62
N LEU A 59 -2.30 17.70 -8.23
CA LEU A 59 -2.56 18.14 -6.86
C LEU A 59 -3.75 19.09 -6.88
N GLU A 60 -4.70 18.89 -5.96
CA GLU A 60 -5.85 19.75 -5.75
C GLU A 60 -5.92 20.14 -4.26
N LEU A 61 -5.94 21.44 -3.98
CA LEU A 61 -6.13 21.99 -2.63
C LEU A 61 -7.52 22.62 -2.60
N ARG A 62 -8.49 21.98 -1.94
CA ARG A 62 -9.89 22.47 -1.94
C ARG A 62 -10.12 23.66 -1.03
N ASP A 63 -9.25 23.90 -0.06
CA ASP A 63 -9.32 25.03 0.86
C ASP A 63 -7.92 25.52 1.23
N LEU A 64 -7.51 26.68 0.72
CA LEU A 64 -6.22 27.31 1.06
C LEU A 64 -6.21 28.00 2.43
N ALA A 65 -7.39 28.31 2.98
CA ALA A 65 -7.52 28.97 4.28
C ALA A 65 -7.54 27.98 5.44
N HIS A 66 -7.76 26.69 5.18
CA HIS A 66 -7.77 25.66 6.20
C HIS A 66 -6.37 25.49 6.85
N PRO A 67 -6.25 25.44 8.19
CA PRO A 67 -4.97 25.29 8.88
C PRO A 67 -4.16 24.06 8.44
N GLY A 68 -4.83 22.93 8.18
CA GLY A 68 -4.20 21.71 7.66
C GLY A 68 -3.50 21.89 6.32
N THR A 69 -3.98 22.80 5.46
CA THR A 69 -3.32 23.09 4.17
C THR A 69 -1.97 23.73 4.39
N ARG A 70 -1.86 24.62 5.38
CA ARG A 70 -0.58 25.20 5.78
C ARG A 70 0.38 24.14 6.32
N VAL A 71 -0.09 23.25 7.20
CA VAL A 71 0.73 22.14 7.71
C VAL A 71 1.31 21.30 6.56
N PHE A 72 0.48 20.98 5.56
CA PHE A 72 0.94 20.23 4.39
C PHE A 72 1.98 21.00 3.57
N LEU A 73 1.69 22.25 3.20
CA LEU A 73 2.60 23.05 2.37
C LEU A 73 3.93 23.38 3.07
N ASP A 74 3.93 23.50 4.39
CA ASP A 74 5.13 23.79 5.17
C ASP A 74 6.03 22.55 5.35
N ALA A 75 5.44 21.33 5.34
CA ALA A 75 6.15 20.10 5.70
C ALA A 75 6.39 19.11 4.55
N VAL A 76 5.59 19.17 3.48
CA VAL A 76 5.53 18.11 2.46
C VAL A 76 5.92 18.68 1.10
N ASP A 77 6.89 18.03 0.44
CA ASP A 77 7.06 18.14 -1.01
C ASP A 77 6.07 17.17 -1.69
N PRO A 78 4.96 17.65 -2.29
CA PRO A 78 3.95 16.78 -2.86
C PRO A 78 4.46 16.00 -4.08
N ILE A 79 5.46 16.53 -4.79
CA ILE A 79 6.03 15.85 -5.96
C ILE A 79 6.82 14.64 -5.45
N ALA A 80 7.79 14.87 -4.56
CA ALA A 80 8.62 13.81 -4.00
C ALA A 80 7.76 12.75 -3.28
N CYS A 81 6.81 13.18 -2.44
CA CYS A 81 5.92 12.29 -1.70
C CYS A 81 5.18 11.30 -2.62
N VAL A 82 4.57 11.80 -3.71
CA VAL A 82 3.81 10.95 -4.63
C VAL A 82 4.74 10.12 -5.52
N THR A 83 5.83 10.70 -6.05
CA THR A 83 6.75 9.97 -6.92
C THR A 83 7.51 8.87 -6.18
N ASP A 84 7.93 9.13 -4.94
CA ASP A 84 8.64 8.16 -4.11
C ASP A 84 7.68 7.05 -3.66
N GLY A 85 6.43 7.40 -3.32
CA GLY A 85 5.38 6.41 -3.05
C GLY A 85 5.16 5.46 -4.23
N ILE A 86 5.00 6.00 -5.45
CA ILE A 86 4.86 5.17 -6.68
C ILE A 86 6.11 4.33 -6.92
N ALA A 87 7.31 4.90 -6.75
CA ALA A 87 8.55 4.16 -6.90
C ALA A 87 8.69 3.02 -5.88
N ASN A 88 8.23 3.23 -4.64
CA ASN A 88 8.19 2.21 -3.61
C ASN A 88 7.20 1.10 -3.93
N VAL A 89 6.00 1.43 -4.39
CA VAL A 89 5.02 0.44 -4.86
C VAL A 89 5.61 -0.39 -5.98
N ALA A 90 6.24 0.25 -6.97
CA ALA A 90 6.90 -0.44 -8.07
C ALA A 90 7.96 -1.42 -7.57
N ARG A 91 8.85 -0.94 -6.69
CA ARG A 91 9.94 -1.73 -6.12
C ARG A 91 9.47 -2.89 -5.26
N LEU A 92 8.37 -2.71 -4.52
CA LEU A 92 7.93 -3.67 -3.51
C LEU A 92 6.88 -4.66 -4.00
N LEU A 93 6.12 -4.34 -5.05
CA LEU A 93 5.08 -5.22 -5.60
C LEU A 93 5.37 -5.71 -7.02
N TYR A 94 6.25 -5.04 -7.77
CA TYR A 94 6.42 -5.26 -9.21
C TYR A 94 7.87 -5.43 -9.68
N ASP A 95 8.87 -5.35 -8.81
CA ASP A 95 10.28 -5.53 -9.18
C ASP A 95 10.73 -6.98 -8.96
N THR A 96 10.98 -7.69 -10.07
CA THR A 96 11.52 -9.06 -10.09
C THR A 96 13.02 -9.14 -9.93
N THR A 97 13.80 -8.06 -9.80
CA THR A 97 15.27 -8.16 -9.59
C THR A 97 15.65 -9.00 -8.36
N VAL A 98 14.71 -9.25 -7.44
CA VAL A 98 14.93 -10.03 -6.21
C VAL A 98 15.04 -11.55 -6.47
N VAL A 99 14.64 -12.06 -7.65
CA VAL A 99 14.84 -13.48 -8.01
C VAL A 99 16.25 -13.79 -8.52
N ASP A 100 17.05 -12.80 -8.93
CA ASP A 100 18.36 -13.07 -9.58
C ASP A 100 19.54 -13.24 -8.60
N SER A 101 19.40 -12.95 -7.29
CA SER A 101 20.57 -12.85 -6.40
C SER A 101 20.90 -14.12 -5.59
N ASN A 102 20.19 -15.23 -5.78
CA ASN A 102 20.39 -16.45 -4.97
C ASN A 102 20.69 -17.74 -5.75
N GLU A 103 20.89 -17.67 -7.07
CA GLU A 103 21.45 -18.77 -7.87
C GLU A 103 22.87 -18.42 -8.31
N SER A 104 23.84 -18.65 -7.42
CA SER A 104 25.22 -18.87 -7.87
C SER A 104 25.33 -20.34 -8.26
N CYS A 105 25.03 -20.65 -9.51
CA CYS A 105 25.45 -21.91 -10.12
C CYS A 105 26.55 -21.63 -11.14
N SER A 106 27.49 -22.56 -11.21
CA SER A 106 28.83 -22.48 -11.78
C SER A 106 28.90 -21.83 -13.16
N GLU A 107 29.91 -20.95 -13.31
CA GLU A 107 30.51 -20.58 -14.57
C GLU A 107 30.82 -21.89 -15.35
N ASP A 108 30.52 -21.90 -16.65
CA ASP A 108 30.75 -22.97 -17.61
C ASP A 108 29.55 -23.90 -17.93
N GLU A 109 28.46 -23.36 -18.47
CA GLU A 109 27.76 -24.04 -19.58
C GLU A 109 27.28 -23.01 -20.63
N ASP A 110 27.58 -23.34 -21.89
CA ASP A 110 27.17 -22.65 -23.10
C ASP A 110 25.65 -22.84 -23.28
N CYS A 111 24.87 -21.81 -22.96
CA CYS A 111 23.42 -21.83 -23.10
C CYS A 111 22.98 -20.74 -24.08
N SER A 112 22.36 -21.17 -25.18
CA SER A 112 21.61 -20.30 -26.08
C SER A 112 20.60 -19.47 -25.29
N GLU A 113 20.76 -18.16 -25.31
CA GLU A 113 19.84 -17.20 -24.68
C GLU A 113 18.50 -17.23 -25.45
N ASP A 114 17.54 -18.01 -24.96
CA ASP A 114 16.17 -18.01 -25.46
C ASP A 114 15.49 -16.68 -25.06
N GLU A 115 15.44 -15.72 -25.99
CA GLU A 115 14.81 -14.40 -25.81
C GLU A 115 13.33 -14.47 -25.37
N ASP A 116 12.67 -15.62 -25.50
CA ASP A 116 11.26 -15.84 -25.13
C ASP A 116 11.02 -15.90 -23.61
N ASP A 117 11.97 -16.34 -22.79
CA ASP A 117 11.73 -16.58 -21.36
C ASP A 117 11.74 -15.27 -20.53
N HIS A 118 12.54 -14.28 -20.96
CA HIS A 118 12.51 -12.93 -20.39
C HIS A 118 11.23 -12.16 -20.75
N GLN A 119 10.63 -12.44 -21.92
CA GLN A 119 9.38 -11.83 -22.36
C GLN A 119 8.18 -12.32 -21.52
N ILE A 120 8.21 -13.58 -21.06
CA ILE A 120 7.18 -14.17 -20.21
C ILE A 120 7.20 -13.53 -18.81
N MET A 121 8.37 -13.33 -18.20
CA MET A 121 8.47 -12.65 -16.90
C MET A 121 7.98 -11.20 -16.92
N ASP A 122 8.20 -10.47 -18.02
CA ASP A 122 7.77 -9.07 -18.17
C ASP A 122 6.23 -8.92 -18.27
N THR A 123 5.51 -10.01 -18.59
CA THR A 123 4.02 -10.06 -18.59
C THR A 123 3.38 -10.50 -17.27
N LEU A 124 4.20 -10.95 -16.30
CA LEU A 124 3.75 -11.61 -15.07
C LEU A 124 3.78 -10.71 -13.83
N LEU A 125 4.07 -9.42 -13.96
CA LEU A 125 3.94 -8.44 -12.87
C LEU A 125 3.39 -7.11 -13.40
N LEU A 126 2.23 -7.18 -14.05
CA LEU A 126 1.58 -6.00 -14.60
C LEU A 126 0.72 -5.31 -13.53
N PRO A 127 1.02 -4.06 -13.14
CA PRO A 127 0.13 -3.28 -12.29
C PRO A 127 -1.17 -2.95 -13.05
N PRO A 128 -2.27 -2.66 -12.33
CA PRO A 128 -3.44 -2.00 -12.89
C PRO A 128 -3.05 -0.79 -13.77
N PRO A 129 -3.74 -0.56 -14.90
CA PRO A 129 -3.36 0.43 -15.90
C PRO A 129 -3.72 1.87 -15.49
N THR A 130 -3.35 2.29 -14.28
CA THR A 130 -3.65 3.62 -13.74
C THR A 130 -2.97 4.72 -14.57
N ARG A 131 -3.77 5.52 -15.28
CA ARG A 131 -3.34 6.61 -16.18
C ARG A 131 -3.13 7.93 -15.46
N SER A 132 -3.83 8.17 -14.36
CA SER A 132 -3.56 9.35 -13.52
C SER A 132 -3.88 9.13 -12.05
N VAL A 133 -3.16 9.86 -11.20
CA VAL A 133 -3.46 9.98 -9.78
C VAL A 133 -3.59 11.46 -9.44
N THR A 134 -4.70 11.83 -8.80
CA THR A 134 -4.91 13.18 -8.25
C THR A 134 -4.87 13.10 -6.73
N LEU A 135 -3.90 13.77 -6.10
CA LEU A 135 -3.88 13.98 -4.65
C LEU A 135 -4.77 15.18 -4.31
N ILE A 136 -5.83 14.95 -3.55
CA ILE A 136 -6.87 15.93 -3.22
C ILE A 136 -6.84 16.18 -1.71
N LEU A 137 -6.51 17.40 -1.32
CA LEU A 137 -6.60 17.84 0.07
C LEU A 137 -7.92 18.54 0.29
N ARG A 138 -8.74 18.01 1.19
CA ARG A 138 -10.05 18.58 1.52
C ARG A 138 -10.40 18.37 2.98
N ASP A 139 -11.30 19.20 3.49
CA ASP A 139 -11.90 18.94 4.80
C ASP A 139 -12.84 17.74 4.71
N MET A 140 -12.62 16.77 5.61
CA MET A 140 -13.35 15.50 5.70
C MET A 140 -13.00 14.77 7.00
N ASP A 141 -13.89 13.88 7.42
CA ASP A 141 -13.63 12.90 8.47
C ASP A 141 -12.64 11.83 8.01
N GLY A 142 -12.06 11.11 8.97
CA GLY A 142 -11.07 10.06 8.71
C GLY A 142 -9.70 10.63 8.35
N ILE A 143 -8.82 9.76 7.83
CA ILE A 143 -7.42 10.09 7.52
C ILE A 143 -7.26 10.35 6.02
N ALA A 144 -7.53 9.32 5.22
CA ALA A 144 -7.45 9.36 3.77
C ALA A 144 -8.33 8.25 3.17
N TYR A 145 -8.56 8.30 1.86
CA TYR A 145 -9.07 7.15 1.10
C TYR A 145 -8.72 7.30 -0.38
N THR A 146 -8.72 6.17 -1.08
CA THR A 146 -8.55 6.09 -2.53
C THR A 146 -9.85 5.72 -3.21
N THR A 147 -10.15 6.38 -4.33
CA THR A 147 -11.30 6.06 -5.18
C THR A 147 -10.94 6.20 -6.66
N ASN A 148 -11.79 5.68 -7.52
CA ASN A 148 -11.78 6.06 -8.94
C ASN A 148 -12.40 7.46 -9.07
N SER A 149 -11.92 8.22 -10.05
CA SER A 149 -12.56 9.46 -10.49
C SER A 149 -13.81 9.14 -11.33
N ASP A 150 -14.60 10.18 -11.60
CA ASP A 150 -15.78 10.07 -12.47
C ASP A 150 -15.45 9.78 -13.95
N LEU A 151 -14.18 9.84 -14.36
CA LEU A 151 -13.77 9.56 -15.74
C LEU A 151 -13.86 8.05 -16.05
N ASP A 152 -13.12 7.24 -15.30
CA ASP A 152 -13.07 5.79 -15.39
C ASP A 152 -12.18 5.21 -14.27
N ALA A 153 -12.06 3.88 -14.23
CA ALA A 153 -11.31 3.14 -13.21
C ALA A 153 -9.77 3.28 -13.30
N ASP A 154 -9.23 3.85 -14.39
CA ASP A 154 -7.79 4.08 -14.56
C ASP A 154 -7.37 5.45 -14.01
N HIS A 155 -8.31 6.30 -13.64
CA HIS A 155 -8.06 7.62 -13.07
C HIS A 155 -8.38 7.55 -11.58
N LYS A 156 -7.35 7.64 -10.74
CA LYS A 156 -7.47 7.50 -9.29
C LYS A 156 -7.44 8.86 -8.61
N GLU A 157 -8.15 8.95 -7.50
CA GLU A 157 -8.12 10.07 -6.57
C GLU A 157 -7.72 9.57 -5.20
N VAL A 158 -6.73 10.23 -4.60
CA VAL A 158 -6.32 10.03 -3.22
C VAL A 158 -6.79 11.25 -2.45
N HIS A 159 -7.75 11.06 -1.55
CA HIS A 159 -8.30 12.14 -0.72
C HIS A 159 -7.60 12.12 0.63
N LEU A 160 -6.99 13.23 1.03
CA LEU A 160 -6.29 13.40 2.31
C LEU A 160 -7.01 14.44 3.18
N SER A 161 -7.32 14.09 4.42
CA SER A 161 -8.07 14.94 5.34
C SER A 161 -7.26 16.14 5.82
N LEU A 162 -7.76 17.34 5.53
CA LEU A 162 -7.21 18.58 6.08
C LEU A 162 -7.45 18.70 7.59
N SER A 163 -8.57 18.17 8.10
CA SER A 163 -8.86 18.12 9.54
C SER A 163 -7.88 17.21 10.28
N TYR A 164 -7.47 16.09 9.68
CA TYR A 164 -6.42 15.23 10.23
C TYR A 164 -5.07 15.95 10.27
N LEU A 165 -4.67 16.59 9.16
CA LEU A 165 -3.42 17.35 9.07
C LEU A 165 -3.34 18.52 10.06
N ALA A 166 -4.45 19.22 10.29
CA ALA A 166 -4.50 20.36 11.21
C ALA A 166 -4.18 19.98 12.67
N ASN A 167 -4.32 18.69 13.02
CA ASN A 167 -4.05 18.17 14.36
C ASN A 167 -2.65 17.54 14.50
N MET A 168 -1.82 17.59 13.45
CA MET A 168 -0.47 17.04 13.49
C MET A 168 0.56 18.00 14.08
N ALA A 169 1.56 17.45 14.76
CA ALA A 169 2.78 18.17 15.05
C ALA A 169 3.58 18.40 13.76
N PRO A 170 4.06 19.63 13.46
CA PRO A 170 4.78 19.92 12.22
C PRO A 170 5.99 19.02 11.97
N SER A 171 6.72 18.62 13.02
CA SER A 171 7.91 17.77 12.92
C SER A 171 7.61 16.34 12.46
N GLY A 172 6.38 15.84 12.64
CA GLY A 172 5.97 14.50 12.23
C GLY A 172 5.16 14.47 10.93
N ALA A 173 4.66 15.62 10.48
CA ALA A 173 3.72 15.70 9.37
C ALA A 173 4.29 15.12 8.07
N ALA A 174 5.56 15.40 7.74
CA ALA A 174 6.19 14.91 6.52
C ALA A 174 6.21 13.37 6.44
N ALA A 175 6.65 12.71 7.52
CA ALA A 175 6.75 11.25 7.58
C ALA A 175 5.36 10.58 7.64
N GLU A 176 4.42 11.16 8.39
CA GLU A 176 3.05 10.63 8.45
C GLU A 176 2.35 10.74 7.11
N VAL A 177 2.42 11.90 6.45
CA VAL A 177 1.84 12.11 5.12
C VAL A 177 2.48 11.18 4.09
N ALA A 178 3.80 11.02 4.09
CA ALA A 178 4.46 10.07 3.21
C ALA A 178 3.96 8.64 3.43
N GLY A 179 3.76 8.22 4.69
CA GLY A 179 3.22 6.91 5.03
C GLY A 179 1.78 6.71 4.56
N VAL A 180 0.89 7.65 4.86
CA VAL A 180 -0.52 7.62 4.44
C VAL A 180 -0.65 7.67 2.92
N VAL A 181 0.04 8.60 2.24
CA VAL A 181 0.00 8.69 0.77
C VAL A 181 0.57 7.44 0.13
N THR A 182 1.63 6.83 0.69
CA THR A 182 2.15 5.55 0.19
C THR A 182 1.11 4.44 0.31
N HIS A 183 0.43 4.33 1.44
CA HIS A 183 -0.67 3.37 1.64
C HIS A 183 -1.76 3.54 0.56
N GLU A 184 -2.25 4.77 0.37
CA GLU A 184 -3.29 5.07 -0.63
C GLU A 184 -2.82 4.82 -2.07
N LEU A 185 -1.56 5.13 -2.38
CA LEU A 185 -0.97 4.81 -3.67
C LEU A 185 -0.93 3.30 -3.92
N VAL A 186 -0.76 2.46 -2.90
CA VAL A 186 -0.84 1.00 -3.09
C VAL A 186 -2.22 0.62 -3.61
N HIS A 187 -3.31 1.18 -3.09
CA HIS A 187 -4.66 0.92 -3.63
C HIS A 187 -4.84 1.36 -5.09
N CYS A 188 -4.06 2.34 -5.56
CA CYS A 188 -4.07 2.74 -6.97
C CYS A 188 -3.46 1.69 -7.90
N PHE A 189 -2.59 0.82 -7.38
CA PHE A 189 -1.81 -0.12 -8.19
C PHE A 189 -1.83 -1.56 -7.69
N GLN A 190 -2.50 -1.95 -6.62
CA GLN A 190 -2.56 -3.35 -6.20
C GLN A 190 -3.74 -4.08 -6.86
N HIS A 191 -3.62 -5.39 -6.98
CA HIS A 191 -4.74 -6.24 -7.38
C HIS A 191 -5.55 -6.64 -6.16
N ASN A 192 -6.88 -6.70 -6.30
CA ASN A 192 -7.80 -7.05 -5.21
C ASN A 192 -8.68 -8.27 -5.53
N GLY A 193 -8.28 -9.08 -6.51
CA GLY A 193 -9.05 -10.26 -6.92
C GLY A 193 -10.43 -9.92 -7.53
N ILE A 194 -10.57 -8.78 -8.22
CA ILE A 194 -11.89 -8.27 -8.67
C ILE A 194 -12.88 -8.18 -7.49
N GLY A 195 -12.40 -7.69 -6.35
CA GLY A 195 -13.21 -7.52 -5.14
C GLY A 195 -13.54 -8.81 -4.38
N THR A 196 -12.95 -9.96 -4.74
CA THR A 196 -13.11 -11.19 -3.95
C THR A 196 -12.06 -11.33 -2.84
N CYS A 197 -11.01 -10.51 -2.85
CA CYS A 197 -10.00 -10.50 -1.81
C CYS A 197 -10.60 -9.97 -0.49
N PRO A 198 -10.34 -10.59 0.66
CA PRO A 198 -10.72 -10.04 1.96
C PRO A 198 -10.20 -8.61 2.12
N SER A 199 -11.04 -7.68 2.57
CA SER A 199 -10.67 -6.27 2.68
C SER A 199 -9.46 -6.06 3.59
N GLY A 200 -9.36 -6.78 4.72
CA GLY A 200 -8.18 -6.65 5.56
C GLY A 200 -6.88 -7.17 4.94
N LEU A 201 -6.94 -8.08 3.96
CA LEU A 201 -5.74 -8.38 3.16
C LEU A 201 -5.39 -7.23 2.21
N VAL A 202 -6.39 -6.60 1.59
CA VAL A 202 -6.22 -5.42 0.72
C VAL A 202 -5.59 -4.26 1.50
N GLU A 203 -6.05 -3.99 2.72
CA GLU A 203 -5.46 -2.99 3.63
C GLU A 203 -4.06 -3.42 4.10
N GLY A 204 -3.90 -4.70 4.45
CA GLY A 204 -2.65 -5.24 4.96
C GLY A 204 -1.50 -5.20 3.94
N VAL A 205 -1.79 -5.38 2.65
CA VAL A 205 -0.77 -5.20 1.58
C VAL A 205 -0.34 -3.74 1.49
N ALA A 206 -1.27 -2.80 1.57
CA ALA A 206 -0.97 -1.36 1.58
C ALA A 206 -0.07 -0.99 2.77
N ASP A 207 -0.41 -1.46 3.97
CA ASP A 207 0.40 -1.22 5.16
C ASP A 207 1.70 -2.04 5.21
N TRP A 208 1.77 -3.19 4.55
CA TRP A 208 3.04 -3.92 4.35
C TRP A 208 4.00 -3.09 3.49
N VAL A 209 3.54 -2.48 2.40
CA VAL A 209 4.38 -1.58 1.60
C VAL A 209 4.84 -0.40 2.46
N ARG A 210 3.92 0.25 3.21
CA ARG A 210 4.25 1.33 4.14
C ARG A 210 5.32 0.92 5.16
N LEU A 211 5.17 -0.27 5.77
CA LEU A 211 6.13 -0.87 6.70
C LEU A 211 7.51 -1.03 6.06
N ARG A 212 7.56 -1.63 4.86
CA ARG A 212 8.81 -1.91 4.12
C ARG A 212 9.48 -0.65 3.54
N CYS A 213 8.80 0.49 3.57
CA CYS A 213 9.38 1.80 3.30
C CYS A 213 9.96 2.48 4.55
N GLY A 214 9.84 1.88 5.74
CA GLY A 214 10.23 2.51 7.00
C GLY A 214 9.30 3.64 7.43
N LEU A 215 8.04 3.63 6.95
CA LEU A 215 7.03 4.67 7.20
C LEU A 215 5.96 4.21 8.20
N ALA A 216 6.26 3.19 9.01
CA ALA A 216 5.39 2.73 10.07
C ALA A 216 5.28 3.81 11.17
N PRO A 217 4.06 4.22 11.57
CA PRO A 217 3.87 5.12 12.70
C PRO A 217 4.47 4.59 14.00
N PRO A 218 4.93 5.46 14.91
CA PRO A 218 5.51 5.04 16.20
C PRO A 218 4.60 4.18 17.09
N HIS A 219 3.28 4.23 16.89
CA HIS A 219 2.31 3.48 17.68
C HIS A 219 2.03 2.07 17.16
N TRP A 220 2.53 1.71 15.97
CA TRP A 220 2.37 0.35 15.43
C TRP A 220 3.12 -0.66 16.30
N LYS A 221 2.44 -1.78 16.58
CA LYS A 221 3.00 -2.88 17.38
C LYS A 221 3.05 -4.15 16.54
N ARG A 222 4.15 -4.88 16.64
CA ARG A 222 4.34 -6.16 15.93
C ARG A 222 3.45 -7.26 16.51
N GLU A 223 3.20 -7.21 17.80
CA GLU A 223 2.30 -8.14 18.49
C GLU A 223 0.86 -7.66 18.33
N PRO A 224 -0.08 -8.55 17.98
CA PRO A 224 -1.48 -8.18 17.87
C PRO A 224 -2.02 -7.74 19.24
N SER A 225 -3.01 -6.85 19.23
CA SER A 225 -3.65 -6.36 20.45
C SER A 225 -4.47 -7.44 21.17
N HIS A 226 -4.90 -8.48 20.45
CA HIS A 226 -5.71 -9.58 20.95
C HIS A 226 -5.37 -10.90 20.24
N ASP A 227 -5.42 -12.01 20.98
CA ASP A 227 -5.04 -13.35 20.49
C ASP A 227 -5.98 -13.91 19.40
N ASP A 228 -7.20 -13.37 19.28
CA ASP A 228 -8.23 -13.85 18.33
C ASP A 228 -8.29 -13.04 17.02
N CYS A 229 -7.33 -12.16 16.74
CA CYS A 229 -7.34 -11.40 15.48
C CYS A 229 -7.08 -12.34 14.29
N GLY A 230 -7.93 -12.26 13.26
CA GLY A 230 -7.72 -12.97 12.00
C GLY A 230 -6.43 -12.51 11.31
N TRP A 231 -5.85 -13.37 10.47
CA TRP A 231 -4.69 -13.00 9.65
C TRP A 231 -5.00 -11.85 8.68
N ASP A 232 -6.28 -11.64 8.35
CA ASP A 232 -6.85 -10.58 7.54
C ASP A 232 -7.57 -9.50 8.38
N ALA A 233 -7.11 -9.24 9.61
CA ALA A 233 -7.64 -8.16 10.44
C ALA A 233 -7.42 -6.75 9.85
N GLY A 234 -6.55 -6.60 8.85
CA GLY A 234 -6.22 -5.34 8.23
C GLY A 234 -5.01 -4.65 8.86
N TYR A 235 -4.65 -3.52 8.25
CA TYR A 235 -3.71 -2.55 8.75
C TYR A 235 -2.39 -3.14 9.28
N GLU A 236 -1.88 -2.65 10.42
CA GLU A 236 -0.60 -3.05 10.99
C GLU A 236 -0.55 -4.55 11.31
N THR A 237 -1.67 -5.15 11.71
CA THR A 237 -1.73 -6.57 12.08
C THR A 237 -1.43 -7.45 10.88
N THR A 238 -2.16 -7.24 9.78
CA THR A 238 -1.93 -8.00 8.55
C THR A 238 -0.58 -7.61 7.90
N ALA A 239 -0.14 -6.36 8.01
CA ALA A 239 1.18 -5.94 7.52
C ALA A 239 2.34 -6.69 8.18
N TYR A 240 2.34 -6.81 9.51
CA TYR A 240 3.37 -7.59 10.22
C TYR A 240 3.27 -9.10 9.96
N PHE A 241 2.05 -9.62 9.79
CA PHE A 241 1.86 -11.01 9.37
C PHE A 241 2.46 -11.27 7.98
N LEU A 242 2.20 -10.39 6.99
CA LEU A 242 2.80 -10.48 5.66
C LEU A 242 4.33 -10.32 5.69
N ASP A 243 4.87 -9.46 6.56
CA ASP A 243 6.31 -9.30 6.77
C ASP A 243 6.94 -10.59 7.32
N HIS A 244 6.26 -11.26 8.26
CA HIS A 244 6.66 -12.56 8.76
C HIS A 244 6.66 -13.63 7.66
N LEU A 245 5.60 -13.70 6.84
CA LEU A 245 5.53 -14.64 5.71
C LEU A 245 6.62 -14.38 4.67
N ALA A 246 6.91 -13.13 4.34
CA ALA A 246 8.00 -12.79 3.43
C ALA A 246 9.39 -13.16 4.00
N GLY A 247 9.56 -13.11 5.32
CA GLY A 247 10.77 -13.60 5.99
C GLY A 247 10.91 -15.12 5.91
N SER A 248 9.81 -15.86 5.96
CA SER A 248 9.78 -17.32 5.99
C SER A 248 9.75 -17.97 4.60
N PHE A 249 9.08 -17.36 3.63
CA PHE A 249 8.79 -17.95 2.32
C PHE A 249 9.45 -17.21 1.14
N GLY A 250 10.23 -16.16 1.40
CA GLY A 250 10.91 -15.37 0.39
C GLY A 250 10.40 -13.94 0.28
N ARG A 251 11.31 -13.02 -0.04
CA ARG A 251 11.03 -11.57 -0.12
C ARG A 251 10.02 -11.21 -1.21
N ASP A 252 9.83 -12.10 -2.17
CA ASP A 252 8.90 -12.04 -3.28
C ASP A 252 7.50 -12.60 -2.95
N PHE A 253 7.27 -13.10 -1.72
CA PHE A 253 5.98 -13.66 -1.31
C PHE A 253 4.81 -12.68 -1.54
N VAL A 254 4.93 -11.44 -1.09
CA VAL A 254 3.87 -10.43 -1.24
C VAL A 254 3.68 -10.00 -2.71
N PRO A 255 4.74 -9.74 -3.50
CA PRO A 255 4.63 -9.60 -4.96
C PRO A 255 3.87 -10.75 -5.64
N ARG A 256 4.21 -12.00 -5.32
CA ARG A 256 3.55 -13.19 -5.89
C ARG A 256 2.10 -13.32 -5.45
N LEU A 257 1.80 -12.95 -4.21
CA LEU A 257 0.43 -12.88 -3.70
C LEU A 257 -0.39 -11.85 -4.49
N ASN A 258 0.13 -10.63 -4.65
CA ASN A 258 -0.50 -9.56 -5.43
C ASN A 258 -0.73 -9.99 -6.88
N GLU A 259 0.25 -10.64 -7.50
CA GLU A 259 0.10 -11.21 -8.84
C GLU A 259 -0.96 -12.31 -8.91
N LYS A 260 -1.04 -13.17 -7.90
CA LYS A 260 -2.08 -14.21 -7.86
C LYS A 260 -3.48 -13.59 -7.81
N LEU A 261 -3.64 -12.45 -7.12
CA LEU A 261 -4.88 -11.68 -7.10
C LEU A 261 -5.25 -11.12 -8.48
N ARG A 262 -4.28 -10.86 -9.37
CA ARG A 262 -4.52 -10.51 -10.78
C ARG A 262 -5.07 -11.69 -11.58
N LEU A 263 -4.57 -12.91 -11.34
CA LEU A 263 -4.90 -14.08 -12.15
C LEU A 263 -6.22 -14.74 -11.76
N CYS A 264 -6.67 -14.59 -10.52
CA CYS A 264 -8.01 -15.00 -10.08
C CYS A 264 -9.15 -14.40 -10.95
N SER A 265 -8.84 -13.35 -11.70
CA SER A 265 -9.67 -12.74 -12.75
C SER A 265 -9.95 -13.62 -13.98
N SER A 266 -9.08 -14.59 -14.30
CA SER A 266 -9.10 -15.33 -15.57
C SER A 266 -9.70 -16.74 -15.52
N SER A 267 -10.08 -17.23 -14.32
CA SER A 267 -10.54 -18.62 -14.13
C SER A 267 -11.99 -18.77 -13.66
N GLY A 268 -12.83 -17.73 -13.78
CA GLY A 268 -14.27 -17.82 -13.47
C GLY A 268 -15.10 -18.22 -14.70
N PRO A 269 -16.12 -19.10 -14.58
CA PRO A 269 -17.07 -19.31 -15.67
C PRO A 269 -17.82 -18.00 -15.95
N SER A 270 -17.91 -17.63 -17.23
CA SER A 270 -18.67 -16.48 -17.75
C SER A 270 -20.10 -16.49 -17.19
N MET A 271 -20.36 -15.68 -16.16
CA MET A 271 -21.70 -15.37 -15.68
C MET A 271 -22.09 -14.00 -16.23
N GLY A 272 -23.27 -13.96 -16.85
CA GLY A 272 -23.77 -12.86 -17.66
C GLY A 272 -23.90 -11.51 -16.94
N SER A 273 -24.08 -10.49 -17.77
CA SER A 273 -24.28 -9.06 -17.47
C SER A 273 -24.86 -8.74 -16.08
N PRO A 274 -24.31 -7.76 -15.35
CA PRO A 274 -24.82 -7.39 -14.04
C PRO A 274 -26.16 -6.64 -14.16
N SER A 275 -27.21 -7.22 -13.56
CA SER A 275 -28.41 -6.49 -13.15
C SER A 275 -28.10 -5.62 -11.93
N GLU A 276 -28.73 -4.45 -11.88
CA GLU A 276 -28.62 -3.35 -10.91
C GLU A 276 -28.30 -3.72 -9.44
N PRO A 277 -27.54 -2.87 -8.71
CA PRO A 277 -27.22 -3.10 -7.31
C PRO A 277 -28.48 -2.99 -6.43
N LYS A 278 -28.82 -4.11 -5.79
CA LYS A 278 -29.87 -4.21 -4.78
C LYS A 278 -29.39 -3.50 -3.50
N ALA A 279 -30.10 -2.45 -3.10
CA ALA A 279 -29.83 -1.66 -1.90
C ALA A 279 -29.66 -2.55 -0.65
N MET A 280 -28.51 -2.44 0.01
CA MET A 280 -28.30 -2.99 1.35
C MET A 280 -28.99 -2.10 2.40
N MET A 281 -29.68 -2.79 3.29
CA MET A 281 -30.65 -2.29 4.27
C MET A 281 -29.92 -1.79 5.53
N GLU A 282 -30.31 -0.61 6.05
CA GLU A 282 -29.75 -0.03 7.28
C GLU A 282 -30.04 -0.87 8.54
N PRO A 283 -29.13 -0.94 9.53
CA PRO A 283 -29.41 -1.63 10.78
C PRO A 283 -30.30 -0.78 11.70
N LYS A 284 -31.59 -1.12 11.76
CA LYS A 284 -32.47 -0.70 12.86
C LYS A 284 -32.15 -1.49 14.12
N ALA A 285 -32.02 -0.77 15.22
CA ALA A 285 -31.83 -1.25 16.58
C ALA A 285 -32.71 -2.47 16.93
N MET A 286 -32.09 -3.58 17.34
CA MET A 286 -32.81 -4.80 17.71
C MET A 286 -32.91 -4.93 19.24
N ARG A 287 -34.12 -4.65 19.73
CA ARG A 287 -34.61 -4.93 21.09
C ARG A 287 -34.78 -6.45 21.23
N LYS A 288 -34.27 -7.02 22.32
CA LYS A 288 -34.32 -8.46 22.67
C LYS A 288 -35.72 -9.06 22.51
N ARG A 289 -35.83 -10.20 21.80
CA ARG A 289 -36.89 -11.22 22.01
C ARG A 289 -36.45 -12.60 21.51
N ARG A 290 -36.89 -13.63 22.25
CA ARG A 290 -36.43 -15.03 22.24
C ARG A 290 -36.92 -15.87 21.05
N LEU A 291 -36.06 -16.82 20.67
CA LEU A 291 -36.20 -18.14 20.04
C LEU A 291 -37.36 -18.47 19.07
N GLY A 292 -36.97 -18.98 17.90
CA GLY A 292 -37.68 -19.97 17.08
C GLY A 292 -36.73 -20.60 16.05
N LYS A 293 -36.51 -21.92 16.15
CA LYS A 293 -35.60 -22.72 15.30
C LYS A 293 -36.13 -22.88 13.86
N SER A 294 -35.27 -22.76 12.84
CA SER A 294 -35.29 -23.61 11.64
C SER A 294 -34.01 -23.43 10.82
N ALA A 295 -33.36 -24.54 10.45
CA ALA A 295 -32.05 -24.63 9.83
C ALA A 295 -32.13 -24.64 8.29
N ARG A 296 -31.18 -23.95 7.64
CA ARG A 296 -30.66 -24.30 6.31
C ARG A 296 -29.14 -24.12 6.33
N PRO A 297 -28.34 -25.05 5.78
CA PRO A 297 -26.89 -24.96 5.86
C PRO A 297 -26.34 -23.94 4.85
N CYS A 298 -25.47 -23.04 5.32
CA CYS A 298 -24.62 -22.20 4.47
C CYS A 298 -23.44 -23.01 3.92
N PRO A 299 -22.93 -22.71 2.72
CA PRO A 299 -21.70 -23.31 2.19
C PRO A 299 -20.49 -22.90 3.05
N ARG A 300 -19.58 -23.85 3.27
CA ARG A 300 -18.39 -23.71 4.12
C ARG A 300 -17.37 -22.73 3.50
N PRO A 301 -16.65 -21.93 4.30
CA PRO A 301 -15.50 -21.16 3.83
C PRO A 301 -14.35 -22.11 3.45
N LEU A 302 -13.59 -21.73 2.42
CA LEU A 302 -12.40 -22.44 1.95
C LEU A 302 -11.32 -22.41 3.05
N THR A 303 -11.01 -23.59 3.60
CA THR A 303 -9.87 -23.78 4.50
C THR A 303 -8.63 -24.06 3.66
N VAL A 304 -7.65 -23.16 3.71
CA VAL A 304 -6.31 -23.43 3.17
C VAL A 304 -5.55 -24.25 4.23
N THR A 305 -5.45 -25.55 4.02
CA THR A 305 -4.56 -26.41 4.81
C THR A 305 -3.15 -26.35 4.24
N PHE A 306 -2.22 -25.77 5.01
CA PHE A 306 -0.79 -25.94 4.78
C PHE A 306 -0.38 -27.35 5.24
N ARG A 307 0.12 -28.18 4.32
CA ARG A 307 0.88 -29.37 4.68
C ARG A 307 2.34 -28.97 4.83
N THR A 308 2.89 -29.18 6.00
CA THR A 308 4.34 -29.27 6.21
C THR A 308 4.77 -30.65 5.72
N GLU A 309 5.68 -30.71 4.74
CA GLU A 309 6.51 -31.89 4.54
C GLU A 309 7.68 -31.88 5.53
#